data_AF-A0A9W8LPN3-F1
#
_entry.id   AF-A0A9W8LPN3-F1
#
_cell.length_a   1.000
_cell.length_b   1.000
_cell.length_c   1.000
_cell.angle_alpha   90.00
_cell.angle_beta   90.00
_cell.angle_gamma   90.00
#
_symmetry.space_group_name_H-M   'P 1'
#
loop_
_entity.id
_entity.type
_entity.pdbx_description
1 polymer ?
#
loop_
_entity_poly.entity_id
_entity_poly.type
_entity_poly.pdbx_seq_one_letter_code
_entity_poly.pdbx_strand_id
1 'polypeptide(L)'
;MNYASPPVPEKGTQSQAAGSMSAPTIADLGLKPKFDLEEELHFKFWNPLHYYKALNQHRLRLNLPNPGQFELLNKELKTTMLTNFMFDGGRADLAKLLSQNFQVLHTFQLGQPGQPSSFEFAG
;
A
#
# COMPACT_ATOMS: atom_id res chain seq x y z
N MET A 1 56.42 -19.12 6.50
CA MET A 1 55.94 -18.16 5.50
C MET A 1 54.87 -17.32 6.17
N ASN A 2 55.22 -16.09 6.54
CA ASN A 2 54.38 -15.18 7.33
C ASN A 2 53.52 -14.34 6.38
N TYR A 3 52.20 -14.44 6.48
CA TYR A 3 51.28 -13.60 5.73
C TYR A 3 51.01 -12.33 6.53
N ALA A 4 51.55 -11.20 6.06
CA ALA A 4 51.24 -9.88 6.58
C ALA A 4 49.85 -9.45 6.07
N SER A 5 48.90 -9.24 6.99
CA SER A 5 47.62 -8.60 6.67
C SER A 5 47.83 -7.12 6.30
N PRO A 6 47.15 -6.59 5.28
CA PRO A 6 47.24 -5.17 4.94
C PRO A 6 46.49 -4.29 5.97
N PRO A 7 46.96 -3.06 6.25
CA PRO A 7 46.33 -2.16 7.21
C PRO A 7 45.00 -1.61 6.66
N VAL A 8 43.96 -1.66 7.50
CA VAL A 8 42.62 -1.11 7.25
C VAL A 8 42.69 0.43 7.28
N PRO A 9 42.21 1.14 6.24
CA PRO A 9 42.08 2.59 6.29
C PRO A 9 40.82 2.98 7.09
N GLU A 10 41.00 3.33 8.36
CA GLU A 10 39.98 4.00 9.17
C GLU A 10 40.03 5.51 8.91
N LYS A 11 39.10 6.01 8.10
CA LYS A 11 38.82 7.45 7.97
C LYS A 11 37.32 7.69 7.89
N GLY A 12 36.81 8.31 8.95
CA GLY A 12 35.78 9.33 8.89
C GLY A 12 34.38 8.86 8.53
N THR A 13 33.54 8.71 9.56
CA THR A 13 32.09 8.87 9.45
C THR A 13 31.78 10.22 8.79
N GLN A 14 31.52 10.21 7.48
CA GLN A 14 30.80 11.29 6.80
C GLN A 14 29.80 10.65 5.85
N SER A 15 28.57 10.51 6.35
CA SER A 15 27.38 10.38 5.53
C SER A 15 27.31 11.61 4.62
N GLN A 16 27.74 11.47 3.37
CA GLN A 16 27.48 12.48 2.35
C GLN A 16 26.20 12.08 1.64
N ALA A 17 25.15 12.79 2.05
CA ALA A 17 23.81 12.74 1.53
C ALA A 17 23.83 12.82 0.00
N ALA A 18 23.30 11.77 -0.64
CA ALA A 18 22.80 11.89 -2.00
C ALA A 18 21.81 13.06 -1.99
N GLY A 19 22.16 14.12 -2.72
CA GLY A 19 21.32 15.29 -2.92
C GLY A 19 20.03 14.87 -3.60
N SER A 20 19.05 14.48 -2.80
CA SER A 20 17.66 14.66 -3.16
C SER A 20 17.48 16.17 -3.30
N MET A 21 17.07 16.63 -4.48
CA MET A 21 16.39 17.91 -4.56
C MET A 21 15.08 17.74 -3.79
N SER A 22 15.16 17.87 -2.46
CA SER A 22 13.99 18.04 -1.62
C SER A 22 13.37 19.36 -2.05
N ALA A 23 12.16 19.30 -2.59
CA ALA A 23 11.35 20.49 -2.77
C ALA A 23 11.41 21.31 -1.46
N PRO A 24 11.65 22.63 -1.51
CA PRO A 24 11.77 23.44 -0.31
C PRO A 24 10.48 23.24 0.51
N THR A 25 10.64 22.66 1.70
CA THR A 25 9.53 22.53 2.63
C THR A 25 9.20 23.93 3.11
N ILE A 26 7.91 24.24 3.24
CA ILE A 26 7.35 25.57 3.57
C ILE A 26 8.02 26.21 4.81
N ALA A 27 8.58 25.39 5.71
CA ALA A 27 9.35 25.82 6.88
C ALA A 27 10.65 26.59 6.54
N ASP A 28 11.29 26.31 5.40
CA ASP A 28 12.59 26.87 5.02
C ASP A 28 12.50 28.28 4.40
N LEU A 29 11.28 28.70 4.03
CA LEU A 29 11.00 30.00 3.42
C LEU A 29 10.72 31.11 4.43
N GLY A 30 10.84 30.86 5.75
CA GLY A 30 10.58 31.86 6.80
C GLY A 30 9.14 32.40 6.83
N LEU A 31 8.26 31.92 5.94
CA LEU A 31 6.83 32.08 6.07
C LEU A 31 6.37 31.13 7.16
N LYS A 32 6.13 31.68 8.36
CA LYS A 32 5.26 31.02 9.33
C LYS A 32 4.04 30.53 8.57
N PRO A 33 3.69 29.23 8.61
CA PRO A 33 2.44 28.81 8.06
C PRO A 33 1.38 29.63 8.80
N LYS A 34 0.67 30.52 8.10
CA LYS A 34 -0.55 31.17 8.62
C LYS A 34 -1.69 30.15 8.72
N PHE A 35 -1.35 28.97 9.22
CA PHE A 35 -2.20 27.97 9.80
C PHE A 35 -1.89 28.02 11.29
N ASP A 36 -2.05 29.21 11.88
CA ASP A 36 -2.02 29.36 13.32
C ASP A 36 -3.21 28.55 13.85
N LEU A 37 -2.85 27.42 14.45
CA LEU A 37 -3.60 26.73 15.48
C LEU A 37 -4.04 27.82 16.49
N GLU A 38 -5.32 27.87 16.88
CA GLU A 38 -5.98 28.92 17.71
C GLU A 38 -6.70 30.06 16.96
N GLU A 39 -7.12 29.88 15.69
CA GLU A 39 -8.27 30.67 15.21
C GLU A 39 -9.54 30.02 15.77
N GLU A 40 -10.00 30.54 16.92
CA GLU A 40 -11.36 30.38 17.44
C GLU A 40 -12.30 30.16 16.26
N LEU A 41 -12.87 28.95 16.18
CA LEU A 41 -13.76 28.51 15.12
C LEU A 41 -15.07 29.30 15.23
N HIS A 42 -15.00 30.61 15.02
CA HIS A 42 -16.11 31.50 15.06
C HIS A 42 -17.01 31.07 13.90
N PHE A 43 -18.17 30.54 14.26
CA PHE A 43 -19.15 30.05 13.31
C PHE A 43 -19.70 31.23 12.50
N LYS A 44 -19.00 31.60 11.42
CA LYS A 44 -19.48 32.48 10.37
C LYS A 44 -20.48 31.71 9.52
N PHE A 45 -21.73 31.65 9.97
CA PHE A 45 -22.83 30.97 9.28
C PHE A 45 -23.08 31.46 7.84
N TRP A 46 -22.62 32.67 7.53
CA TRP A 46 -22.73 33.28 6.19
C TRP A 46 -21.73 32.69 5.16
N ASN A 47 -20.66 32.00 5.59
CA ASN A 47 -19.66 31.45 4.69
C ASN A 47 -19.64 29.90 4.71
N PRO A 48 -20.18 29.22 3.67
CA PRO A 48 -20.25 27.76 3.63
C PRO A 48 -18.87 27.08 3.63
N LEU A 49 -17.80 27.78 3.23
CA LEU A 49 -16.44 27.25 3.23
C LEU A 49 -15.88 27.07 4.66
N HIS A 50 -16.35 27.85 5.64
CA HIS A 50 -15.92 27.69 7.04
C HIS A 50 -16.47 26.40 7.65
N TYR A 51 -17.71 26.03 7.32
CA TYR A 51 -18.31 24.77 7.76
C TYR A 51 -17.55 23.56 7.20
N TYR A 52 -17.18 23.59 5.92
CA TYR A 52 -16.37 22.54 5.29
C TYR A 52 -14.98 22.40 5.95
N LYS A 53 -14.32 23.52 6.28
CA LYS A 53 -13.04 23.51 7.00
C LYS A 53 -13.16 22.89 8.39
N ALA A 54 -14.18 23.28 9.17
CA ALA A 54 -14.44 22.73 10.49
C ALA A 54 -14.65 21.21 10.44
N LEU A 55 -15.45 20.73 9.47
CA LEU A 55 -15.67 19.30 9.26
C LEU A 55 -14.39 18.56 8.85
N ASN A 56 -13.57 19.14 7.97
CA ASN A 56 -12.30 18.54 7.58
C ASN A 56 -11.29 18.49 8.73
N GLN A 57 -11.18 19.54 9.54
CA GLN A 57 -10.37 19.53 10.76
C GLN A 57 -10.83 18.45 11.73
N HIS A 58 -12.15 18.30 11.90
CA HIS A 58 -12.72 17.23 12.71
C HIS A 58 -12.42 15.83 12.14
N ARG A 59 -12.51 15.65 10.81
CA ARG A 59 -12.14 14.40 10.13
C ARG A 59 -10.66 14.07 10.27
N LEU A 60 -9.77 15.05 10.11
CA LEU A 60 -8.32 14.86 10.26
C LEU A 60 -7.94 14.47 11.68
N ARG A 61 -8.60 15.06 12.69
CA ARG A 61 -8.39 14.71 14.11
C ARG A 61 -8.73 13.25 14.41
N LEU A 62 -9.72 12.69 13.71
CA LEU A 62 -10.12 11.30 13.89
C LEU A 62 -9.10 10.32 13.28
N ASN A 63 -8.30 10.75 12.30
CA ASN A 63 -7.23 9.96 11.66
C ASN A 63 -7.63 8.51 11.34
N LEU A 64 -8.88 8.31 10.89
CA LEU A 64 -9.31 6.99 10.45
C LEU A 64 -8.73 6.74 9.05
N PRO A 65 -8.15 5.54 8.81
CA PRO A 65 -7.82 5.10 7.47
C PRO A 65 -9.06 5.10 6.57
N ASN A 66 -8.87 5.31 5.27
CA ASN A 66 -9.97 5.20 4.31
C ASN A 66 -10.54 3.78 4.37
N PRO A 67 -11.85 3.61 4.69
CA PRO A 67 -12.48 2.31 4.58
C PRO A 67 -12.45 1.93 3.10
N GLY A 68 -11.94 0.75 2.77
CA GLY A 68 -11.76 0.32 1.40
C GLY A 68 -13.08 0.21 0.61
N GLN A 69 -12.98 -0.38 -0.58
CA GLN A 69 -14.15 -0.67 -1.41
C GLN A 69 -15.13 -1.63 -0.70
N PHE A 70 -16.44 -1.44 -0.87
CA PHE A 70 -17.48 -2.23 -0.21
C PHE A 70 -17.39 -3.72 -0.60
N GLU A 71 -16.94 -4.01 -1.81
CA GLU A 71 -16.70 -5.34 -2.34
C GLU A 71 -15.64 -6.11 -1.52
N LEU A 72 -14.71 -5.38 -0.88
CA LEU A 72 -13.65 -5.93 -0.04
C LEU A 72 -14.10 -6.21 1.39
N LEU A 73 -15.30 -5.77 1.81
CA LEU A 73 -15.81 -5.97 3.17
C LEU A 73 -15.84 -7.46 3.55
N ASN A 74 -16.25 -8.31 2.62
CA ASN A 74 -16.31 -9.76 2.84
C ASN A 74 -15.00 -10.47 2.52
N LYS A 75 -13.93 -9.77 2.12
CA LYS A 75 -12.67 -10.39 1.69
C LYS A 75 -12.04 -11.21 2.82
N GLU A 76 -12.04 -10.66 4.03
CA GLU A 76 -11.47 -11.33 5.20
C GLU A 76 -12.27 -12.59 5.54
N LEU A 77 -13.60 -12.49 5.56
CA LEU A 77 -14.50 -13.62 5.80
C LEU A 77 -14.35 -14.72 4.73
N LYS A 78 -14.29 -14.33 3.45
CA LYS A 78 -14.10 -15.28 2.34
C LYS A 78 -12.75 -15.99 2.42
N THR A 79 -11.72 -15.34 2.96
CA THR A 79 -10.38 -15.92 3.14
C THR A 79 -10.32 -16.90 4.32
N THR A 80 -11.23 -16.80 5.31
CA THR A 80 -11.28 -17.73 6.44
C THR A 80 -12.31 -18.86 6.27
N MET A 81 -13.28 -18.68 5.39
CA MET A 81 -14.32 -19.67 5.16
C MET A 81 -13.75 -20.89 4.41
N LEU A 82 -13.69 -22.03 5.09
CA LEU A 82 -13.17 -23.30 4.55
C LEU A 82 -13.86 -23.74 3.24
N THR A 83 -15.12 -23.36 3.05
CA THR A 83 -15.87 -23.61 1.80
C THR A 83 -15.15 -23.13 0.54
N ASN A 84 -14.30 -22.09 0.60
CA ASN A 84 -13.57 -21.60 -0.56
C ASN A 84 -12.25 -22.35 -0.84
N PHE A 85 -11.68 -23.03 0.16
CA PHE A 85 -10.42 -23.76 0.05
C PHE A 85 -10.59 -25.27 -0.02
N MET A 86 -11.74 -25.77 0.41
CA MET A 86 -12.09 -27.17 0.29
C MET A 86 -12.53 -27.46 -1.14
N PHE A 87 -11.63 -28.05 -1.90
CA PHE A 87 -11.95 -28.60 -3.20
C PHE A 87 -12.17 -30.12 -3.04
N ASP A 88 -13.19 -30.61 -3.72
CA ASP A 88 -13.38 -32.04 -3.95
C ASP A 88 -12.85 -32.32 -5.36
N GLY A 89 -11.92 -33.27 -5.49
CA GLY A 89 -11.13 -33.49 -6.70
C GLY A 89 -9.70 -32.92 -6.66
N GLY A 90 -9.11 -32.64 -7.83
CA GLY A 90 -7.77 -32.11 -8.00
C GLY A 90 -7.74 -30.88 -8.90
N ARG A 91 -7.11 -29.80 -8.45
CA ARG A 91 -6.84 -28.60 -9.25
C ARG A 91 -5.34 -28.40 -9.37
N ALA A 92 -4.86 -28.14 -10.58
CA ALA A 92 -3.46 -27.83 -10.84
C ALA A 92 -3.36 -26.57 -11.71
N ASP A 93 -2.69 -25.55 -11.18
CA ASP A 93 -2.47 -24.28 -11.86
C ASP A 93 -0.96 -24.14 -12.14
N LEU A 94 -0.58 -24.01 -13.42
CA LEU A 94 0.79 -23.77 -13.86
C LEU A 94 0.92 -22.33 -14.35
N ALA A 95 1.52 -21.47 -13.53
CA ALA A 95 1.81 -20.08 -13.88
C ALA A 95 3.28 -19.95 -14.34
N LYS A 96 3.48 -19.46 -15.57
CA LYS A 96 4.80 -19.14 -16.11
C LYS A 96 4.90 -17.63 -16.35
N LEU A 97 5.74 -16.97 -15.57
CA LEU A 97 6.11 -15.58 -15.80
C LEU A 97 7.10 -15.51 -16.95
N LEU A 98 6.69 -14.88 -18.05
CA LEU A 98 7.52 -14.71 -19.25
C LEU A 98 8.19 -13.33 -19.28
N SER A 99 7.58 -12.34 -18.62
CA SER A 99 8.14 -10.99 -18.42
C SER A 99 7.47 -10.34 -17.20
N GLN A 100 7.97 -9.18 -16.76
CA GLN A 100 7.41 -8.40 -15.63
C GLN A 100 5.90 -8.16 -15.79
N ASN A 101 5.40 -8.10 -17.02
CA ASN A 101 4.01 -7.80 -17.35
C ASN A 101 3.27 -8.94 -18.05
N PHE A 102 3.92 -10.08 -18.33
CA PHE A 102 3.29 -11.18 -19.08
C PHE A 102 3.40 -12.49 -18.31
N GLN A 103 2.24 -13.04 -17.96
CA GLN A 103 2.12 -14.27 -17.18
C GLN A 103 1.14 -15.18 -17.90
N VAL A 104 1.59 -16.38 -18.24
CA VAL A 104 0.74 -17.40 -18.83
C VAL A 104 0.31 -18.38 -17.74
N LEU A 105 -0.99 -18.59 -17.60
CA LEU A 105 -1.61 -19.47 -16.63
C LEU A 105 -2.33 -20.63 -17.34
N HIS A 106 -1.98 -21.85 -16.96
CA HIS A 106 -2.70 -23.06 -17.36
C HIS A 106 -3.39 -23.66 -16.14
N THR A 107 -4.71 -23.81 -16.18
CA THR A 107 -5.51 -24.33 -15.06
C THR A 107 -6.18 -25.64 -15.47
N PHE A 108 -5.93 -26.70 -14.70
CA PHE A 108 -6.56 -28.01 -14.85
C PHE A 108 -7.46 -28.27 -13.64
N GLN A 109 -8.72 -28.64 -13.87
CA GLN A 109 -9.68 -28.97 -12.82
C GLN A 109 -10.21 -30.39 -13.08
N LEU A 110 -10.04 -31.31 -12.13
CA LEU A 110 -10.46 -32.70 -12.23
C LEU A 110 -11.29 -33.10 -11.00
N GLY A 111 -12.31 -33.95 -11.18
CA GLY A 111 -12.93 -34.70 -10.09
C GLY A 111 -13.87 -33.94 -9.14
N GLN A 112 -14.38 -32.76 -9.54
CA GLN A 112 -15.42 -32.06 -8.79
C GLN A 112 -16.78 -32.78 -8.93
N PRO A 113 -17.51 -33.06 -7.84
CA PRO A 113 -18.82 -33.68 -7.92
C PRO A 113 -19.81 -32.75 -8.64
N GLY A 114 -20.35 -33.22 -9.77
CA GLY A 114 -21.31 -32.47 -10.57
C GLY A 114 -20.70 -31.50 -11.59
N GLN A 115 -19.38 -31.46 -11.76
CA GLN A 115 -18.71 -30.72 -12.84
C GLN A 115 -17.72 -31.63 -13.60
N PRO A 116 -17.71 -31.61 -14.94
CA PRO A 116 -16.76 -32.38 -15.71
C PRO A 116 -15.34 -31.80 -15.58
N SER A 117 -14.33 -32.64 -15.81
CA SER A 117 -12.94 -32.19 -15.85
C SER A 117 -12.72 -31.17 -16.98
N SER A 118 -12.01 -30.08 -16.69
CA SER A 118 -11.82 -28.96 -17.61
C SER A 118 -10.37 -28.46 -17.66
N PHE A 119 -10.04 -27.79 -18.77
CA PHE A 119 -8.77 -27.11 -18.99
C PHE A 119 -9.03 -25.67 -19.42
N GLU A 120 -8.36 -24.73 -18.77
CA GLU A 120 -8.46 -23.30 -19.05
C GLU A 120 -7.07 -22.68 -19.23
N PHE A 121 -6.96 -21.75 -20.18
CA PHE A 121 -5.75 -21.01 -20.50
C PHE A 121 -6.02 -19.51 -20.37
N ALA A 122 -5.16 -18.81 -19.60
CA ALA A 122 -5.18 -17.36 -19.46
C ALA A 122 -3.77 -16.79 -19.69
N GLY A 123 -3.68 -15.58 -20.25
CA GLY A 123 -2.43 -14.91 -20.59
C GLY A 123 -2.55 -13.39 -20.50
#